data_AF-A0A4R3E1Q3-F1
#
_entry.id   AF-A0A4R3E1Q3-F1
#
_cell.length_a   1.000
_cell.length_b   1.000
_cell.length_c   1.000
_cell.angle_alpha   90.00
_cell.angle_beta   90.00
_cell.angle_gamma   90.00
#
_symmetry.space_group_name_H-M   'P 1'
#
loop_
_entity.id
_entity.type
_entity.pdbx_description
1 polymer ?
#
loop_
_entity_poly.entity_id
_entity_poly.type
_entity_poly.pdbx_seq_one_letter_code
_entity_poly.pdbx_strand_id
1 'polypeptide(L)' 'RHFGVTAPSVHQMVLTLEKAGFISRVPGAARTIQLLIPPEALPILR' A
#
# COMPACT_ATOMS: atom_id res chain seq x y z
N ARG A 1 -13.45 3.61 8.13
CA ARG A 1 -13.07 4.16 6.81
C ARG A 1 -11.73 4.87 6.97
N HIS A 2 -10.61 4.30 6.50
CA HIS A 2 -9.28 4.84 6.81
C HIS A 2 -8.83 5.96 5.85
N PHE A 3 -9.06 5.80 4.54
CA PHE A 3 -8.43 6.68 3.53
C PHE A 3 -9.31 7.83 3.01
N GLY A 4 -10.59 7.89 3.38
CA GLY A 4 -11.48 8.96 2.91
C GLY A 4 -11.74 9.02 1.40
N VAL A 5 -11.16 8.11 0.60
CA VAL A 5 -11.27 8.03 -0.87
C VAL A 5 -12.10 6.82 -1.34
N THR A 6 -12.27 6.69 -2.66
CA THR A 6 -13.04 5.60 -3.28
C THR A 6 -12.22 4.30 -3.39
N ALA A 7 -12.90 3.15 -3.51
CA ALA A 7 -12.22 1.87 -3.66
C ALA A 7 -11.31 1.79 -4.91
N PRO A 8 -11.71 2.30 -6.10
CA PRO A 8 -10.79 2.37 -7.25
C PRO A 8 -9.54 3.22 -6.98
N SER A 9 -9.66 4.34 -6.26
CA SER A 9 -8.50 5.17 -5.91
C SER A 9 -7.52 4.44 -4.99
N VAL A 10 -8.02 3.71 -3.99
CA VAL A 10 -7.17 2.88 -3.11
C VAL A 10 -6.49 1.77 -3.92
N HIS A 11 -7.20 1.15 -4.86
CA HIS A 11 -6.61 0.12 -5.73
C HIS A 11 -5.47 0.69 -6.58
N GLN A 12 -5.65 1.85 -7.21
CA GLN A 12 -4.60 2.50 -7.99
C GLN A 12 -3.39 2.91 -7.13
N MET A 13 -3.62 3.36 -5.89
CA MET A 13 -2.54 3.64 -4.93
C MET A 13 -1.69 2.38 -4.67
N VAL A 14 -2.33 1.23 -4.43
CA VAL A 14 -1.63 -0.04 -4.19
C VAL A 14 -0.79 -0.45 -5.42
N LEU A 15 -1.34 -0.37 -6.63
CA LEU A 15 -0.59 -0.69 -7.85
C LEU A 15 0.61 0.25 -8.05
N THR A 16 0.44 1.53 -7.72
CA THR A 16 1.53 2.53 -7.83
C THR A 16 2.66 2.22 -6.85
N LEU A 17 2.33 1.91 -5.59
CA LEU A 17 3.32 1.57 -4.56
C LEU A 17 4.06 0.26 -4.88
N GLU A 18 3.36 -0.74 -5.43
CA GLU A 18 3.97 -2.00 -5.90
C GLU A 18 4.96 -1.73 -7.03
N LYS A 19 4.55 -0.96 -8.05
CA LYS A 19 5.42 -0.57 -9.18
C LYS A 19 6.64 0.24 -8.72
N ALA A 20 6.49 1.06 -7.69
CA ALA A 20 7.59 1.83 -7.10
C ALA A 20 8.52 1.00 -6.19
N GLY A 21 8.19 -0.27 -5.91
CA GLY A 21 8.99 -1.14 -5.05
C GLY A 21 8.85 -0.85 -3.55
N PHE A 22 7.83 -0.10 -3.13
CA PHE A 22 7.61 0.20 -1.71
C PHE A 22 6.83 -0.89 -0.97
N ILE A 23 6.03 -1.66 -1.72
CA ILE A 23 5.27 -2.79 -1.20
C ILE A 23 5.35 -4.00 -2.15
N SER A 24 5.07 -5.19 -1.64
CA SER A 24 4.77 -6.38 -2.44
C SER A 24 3.36 -6.90 -2.12
N ARG A 25 2.77 -7.67 -3.03
CA ARG A 25 1.49 -8.36 -2.83
C ARG A 25 1.34 -9.57 -3.76
N VAL A 26 0.34 -10.40 -3.49
CA VAL A 26 -0.09 -11.46 -4.42
C VAL A 26 -1.45 -11.07 -5.02
N PRO A 27 -1.57 -10.87 -6.35
CA PRO A 27 -2.85 -10.56 -6.99
C PRO A 27 -3.93 -11.61 -6.70
N GLY A 28 -5.14 -11.15 -6.39
CA GLY A 28 -6.28 -12.03 -6.07
C GLY A 28 -6.25 -12.66 -4.67
N ALA A 29 -5.16 -12.52 -3.90
CA ALA A 29 -5.05 -13.05 -2.56
C ALA A 29 -5.22 -11.96 -1.49
N ALA A 30 -6.16 -12.17 -0.58
CA ALA A 30 -6.38 -11.27 0.54
C ALA A 30 -5.21 -11.30 1.53
N ARG A 31 -4.96 -10.18 2.22
CA ARG A 31 -4.00 -10.06 3.34
C ARG A 31 -2.53 -10.39 2.97
N THR A 32 -2.12 -10.09 1.74
CA THR A 32 -0.75 -10.36 1.22
C THR A 32 0.12 -9.11 1.04
N ILE A 33 -0.39 -7.91 1.33
CA ILE A 33 0.39 -6.67 1.18
C ILE A 33 1.49 -6.63 2.25
N GLN A 34 2.74 -6.46 1.83
CA GLN A 34 3.92 -6.34 2.69
C GLN A 34 4.69 -5.05 2.37
N LEU A 35 5.25 -4.41 3.40
CA LEU A 35 6.12 -3.24 3.25
C LEU A 35 7.55 -3.68 2.91
N LEU A 36 8.17 -3.04 1.93
CA LEU A 36 9.55 -3.34 1.51
C LEU A 36 10.57 -2.27 1.94
N ILE A 37 10.10 -1.23 2.64
CA ILE A 37 10.94 -0.15 3.17
C ILE A 37 11.04 -0.24 4.69
N PRO A 38 12.16 0.23 5.27
CA PRO A 38 12.32 0.28 6.72
C PRO A 38 11.29 1.23 7.35
N PRO A 39 10.73 0.91 8.54
CA PRO A 39 9.75 1.76 9.23
C PRO A 39 10.24 3.19 9.48
N GLU A 40 11.54 3.39 9.65
CA GLU A 40 12.19 4.68 9.92
C GLU A 40 12.12 5.62 8.71
N ALA A 41 11.89 5.08 7.51
CA ALA A 41 11.68 5.88 6.29
C ALA A 41 10.23 6.36 6.14
N LEU A 42 9.30 5.89 6.99
CA LEU A 42 7.91 6.31 6.95
C LEU A 42 7.67 7.52 7.86
N PRO A 43 6.77 8.43 7.46
CA PRO A 43 6.30 9.47 8.36
C PRO A 43 5.50 8.84 9.51
N ILE A 44 5.71 9.35 10.73
CA ILE A 44 4.93 8.95 11.89
C ILE A 44 3.51 9.50 11.74
N LEU A 45 2.52 8.63 11.74
CA LEU A 45 1.11 9.01 11.76
C LEU A 45 0.74 9.49 13.18
N ARG A 46 0.10 10.66 13.28
CA ARG A 46 -0.44 11.22 14.53
C ARG A 46 -1.95 11.00 14.60
#